data_AF-A0A9E5EYY0-F1
#
_entry.id   AF-A0A9E5EYY0-F1
#
_cell.length_a   1.000
_cell.length_b   1.000
_cell.length_c   1.000
_cell.angle_alpha   90.00
_cell.angle_beta   90.00
_cell.angle_gamma   90.00
#
_symmetry.space_group_name_H-M   'P 1'
#
loop_
_entity.id
_entity.type
_entity.pdbx_description
1 polymer ?
#
loop_
_entity_poly.entity_id
_entity_poly.type
_entity_poly.pdbx_seq_one_letter_code
_entity_poly.pdbx_strand_id
1 'polypeptide(L)'
;MDEPWDSEHNLKLAKNMPKIYFHPKANKPGDDKTHYRLFYGKGATFELNKSTQLTNIPDGTSNTLMVVEAEEPVVWTNPNDLAFDPTKALPKMLSINGKFSAAFCDGSVRSFKVPIDQEILKLLIQKNDGKPIPEVP
;
A
#
# COMPACT_ATOMS: atom_id res chain seq x y z
N MET A 1 10.75 -22.62 7.03
CA MET A 1 11.66 -21.70 6.34
C MET A 1 12.19 -20.81 7.44
N ASP A 2 13.47 -20.96 7.78
CA ASP A 2 14.02 -20.44 9.04
C ASP A 2 15.04 -19.31 8.78
N GLU A 3 15.13 -18.84 7.53
CA GLU A 3 16.02 -17.77 7.11
C GLU A 3 15.27 -16.45 6.88
N PRO A 4 15.88 -15.29 7.21
CA PRO A 4 15.26 -13.98 6.99
C PRO A 4 15.20 -13.63 5.50
N TRP A 5 14.31 -12.70 5.13
CA TRP A 5 14.06 -12.32 3.74
C TRP A 5 15.31 -11.75 3.01
N ASP A 6 16.25 -11.18 3.77
CA ASP A 6 17.49 -10.56 3.30
C ASP A 6 18.73 -11.48 3.42
N SER A 7 18.53 -12.79 3.66
CA SER A 7 19.62 -13.76 3.61
C SER A 7 20.25 -13.80 2.20
N GLU A 8 21.55 -14.13 2.11
CA GLU A 8 22.23 -14.27 0.81
C GLU A 8 21.51 -15.28 -0.11
N HIS A 9 20.91 -16.33 0.48
CA HIS A 9 20.11 -17.30 -0.23
C HIS A 9 18.83 -16.67 -0.82
N ASN A 10 18.06 -15.94 -0.01
CA ASN A 10 16.78 -15.33 -0.41
C ASN A 10 16.96 -14.14 -1.37
N LEU A 11 18.06 -13.38 -1.26
CA LEU A 11 18.35 -12.27 -2.18
C LEU A 11 18.62 -12.73 -3.62
N LYS A 12 18.97 -14.01 -3.85
CA LYS A 12 19.04 -14.58 -5.20
C LYS A 12 17.66 -14.65 -5.85
N LEU A 13 16.61 -14.91 -5.06
CA LEU A 13 15.22 -14.89 -5.53
C LEU A 13 14.72 -13.45 -5.74
N ALA A 14 15.14 -12.49 -4.91
CA ALA A 14 14.77 -11.09 -5.04
C ALA A 14 15.04 -10.53 -6.46
N LYS A 15 16.14 -10.96 -7.10
CA LYS A 15 16.50 -10.58 -8.47
C LYS A 15 15.51 -11.07 -9.54
N ASN A 16 14.64 -12.03 -9.21
CA ASN A 16 13.66 -12.64 -10.11
C ASN A 16 12.24 -12.11 -9.82
N MET A 17 12.11 -10.78 -9.68
CA MET A 17 10.81 -10.14 -9.44
C MET A 17 9.79 -10.47 -10.54
N PRO A 18 8.62 -11.02 -10.19
CA PRO A 18 7.54 -11.18 -11.14
C PRO A 18 7.12 -9.84 -11.75
N LYS A 19 6.88 -9.79 -13.06
CA LYS A 19 6.56 -8.55 -13.79
C LYS A 19 5.35 -7.79 -13.24
N ILE A 20 4.44 -8.46 -12.54
CA ILE A 20 3.25 -7.84 -11.93
C ILE A 20 3.58 -6.89 -10.76
N TYR A 21 4.74 -7.05 -10.11
CA TYR A 21 5.21 -6.14 -9.06
C TYR A 21 6.07 -4.99 -9.62
N PHE A 22 6.34 -5.00 -10.93
CA PHE A 22 7.09 -3.97 -11.62
C PHE A 22 6.17 -2.81 -12.00
N HIS A 23 6.47 -1.60 -11.51
CA HIS A 23 5.73 -0.42 -11.93
C HIS A 23 6.25 0.11 -13.28
N PRO A 24 5.45 0.10 -14.36
CA PRO A 24 5.93 0.26 -15.74
C PRO A 24 6.50 1.64 -16.07
N LYS A 25 6.23 2.66 -15.25
CA LYS A 25 6.70 4.04 -15.46
C LYS A 25 7.69 4.53 -14.40
N ALA A 26 7.93 3.75 -13.34
CA ALA A 26 8.78 4.17 -12.22
C ALA A 26 10.03 3.30 -12.11
N ASN A 27 9.87 2.00 -12.35
CA ASN A 27 10.99 1.07 -12.37
C ASN A 27 11.74 1.08 -13.72
N LYS A 28 13.02 0.75 -13.67
CA LYS A 28 13.88 0.49 -14.83
C LYS A 28 14.05 -1.02 -15.03
N PRO A 29 14.27 -1.50 -16.27
CA PRO A 29 14.54 -2.92 -16.50
C PRO A 29 15.69 -3.43 -15.62
N GLY A 30 15.45 -4.54 -14.90
CA GLY A 30 16.41 -5.12 -13.96
C GLY A 30 16.22 -4.68 -12.50
N ASP A 31 15.34 -3.73 -12.21
CA ASP A 31 14.96 -3.40 -10.84
C ASP A 31 14.28 -4.60 -10.15
N ASP A 32 14.58 -4.78 -8.88
CA ASP A 32 14.00 -5.81 -7.99
C ASP A 32 13.08 -5.21 -6.91
N LYS A 33 12.67 -3.96 -7.11
CA LYS A 33 11.86 -3.21 -6.14
C LYS A 33 10.46 -2.90 -6.65
N THR A 34 9.50 -2.95 -5.73
CA THR A 34 8.10 -2.60 -5.95
C THR A 34 7.75 -1.27 -5.29
N HIS A 35 6.89 -0.51 -5.95
CA HIS A 35 6.20 0.65 -5.37
C HIS A 35 4.84 0.26 -4.78
N TYR A 36 4.32 -0.92 -5.10
CA TYR A 36 3.05 -1.42 -4.58
C TYR A 36 3.23 -1.90 -3.15
N ARG A 37 2.64 -1.17 -2.21
CA ARG A 37 2.80 -1.40 -0.76
C ARG A 37 1.45 -1.26 -0.06
N LEU A 38 1.29 -1.93 1.07
CA LEU A 38 0.12 -1.83 1.93
C LEU A 38 0.38 -0.93 3.14
N PHE A 39 -0.68 -0.47 3.80
CA PHE A 39 -0.60 0.15 5.11
C PHE A 39 -0.93 -0.88 6.19
N TYR A 40 -0.09 -0.95 7.23
CA TYR A 40 -0.34 -1.81 8.38
C TYR A 40 -0.31 -1.02 9.69
N GLY A 41 -1.20 -1.35 10.61
CA GLY A 41 -1.31 -0.66 11.89
C GLY A 41 -2.72 -0.75 12.46
N LYS A 42 -2.87 -0.35 13.73
CA LYS A 42 -4.18 -0.36 14.40
C LYS A 42 -5.18 0.49 13.61
N GLY A 43 -6.31 -0.11 13.24
CA GLY A 43 -7.36 0.55 12.45
C GLY A 43 -7.22 0.39 10.93
N ALA A 44 -6.05 0.03 10.41
CA ALA A 44 -5.88 -0.29 9.00
C ALA A 44 -6.48 -1.68 8.66
N THR A 45 -6.63 -1.96 7.37
CA THR A 45 -7.02 -3.29 6.86
C THR A 45 -6.08 -4.38 7.39
N PHE A 46 -4.77 -4.12 7.35
CA PHE A 46 -3.74 -5.06 7.78
C PHE A 46 -3.23 -4.72 9.19
N GLU A 47 -3.33 -5.68 10.10
CA GLU A 47 -2.80 -5.57 11.45
C GLU A 47 -1.87 -6.77 11.70
N LEU A 48 -0.72 -6.52 12.34
CA LEU A 48 0.21 -7.60 12.67
C LEU A 48 -0.48 -8.66 13.55
N ASN A 49 -0.28 -9.93 13.20
CA ASN A 49 -0.85 -11.09 13.90
C ASN A 49 -2.39 -11.14 13.95
N LYS A 50 -3.07 -10.44 13.03
CA LYS A 50 -4.52 -10.50 12.90
C LYS A 50 -4.93 -10.75 11.46
N SER A 51 -5.97 -11.54 11.29
CA SER A 51 -6.66 -11.67 10.01
C SER A 51 -7.88 -10.76 9.98
N THR A 52 -8.06 -10.00 8.90
CA THR A 52 -9.23 -9.17 8.66
C THR A 52 -10.12 -9.84 7.63
N GLN A 53 -11.35 -10.19 8.00
CA GLN A 53 -12.38 -10.63 7.05
C GLN A 53 -13.04 -9.41 6.39
N LEU A 54 -13.60 -9.56 5.19
CA LEU A 54 -14.30 -8.47 4.50
C LEU A 54 -15.47 -7.91 5.31
N THR A 55 -16.17 -8.78 6.06
CA THR A 55 -17.23 -8.40 7.00
C THR A 55 -16.75 -7.49 8.14
N ASN A 56 -15.43 -7.38 8.35
CA ASN A 56 -14.82 -6.58 9.40
C ASN A 56 -14.35 -5.21 8.89
N ILE A 57 -14.89 -4.76 7.74
CA ILE A 57 -14.66 -3.46 7.12
C ILE A 57 -16.00 -2.70 7.06
N PRO A 58 -16.54 -2.26 8.21
CA PRO A 58 -17.86 -1.63 8.29
C PRO A 58 -17.97 -0.29 7.53
N ASP A 59 -16.86 0.41 7.30
CA ASP A 59 -16.86 1.65 6.50
C ASP A 59 -17.01 1.38 4.99
N GLY A 60 -16.97 0.10 4.61
CA GLY A 60 -17.21 -0.40 3.25
C GLY A 60 -15.92 -0.72 2.50
N THR A 61 -15.88 -1.88 1.85
CA THR A 61 -14.71 -2.33 1.06
C THR A 61 -14.36 -1.39 -0.10
N SER A 62 -15.36 -0.68 -0.64
CA SER A 62 -15.20 0.34 -1.68
C SER A 62 -14.68 1.70 -1.18
N ASN A 63 -14.54 1.87 0.14
CA ASN A 63 -14.02 3.08 0.79
C ASN A 63 -12.69 2.84 1.52
N THR A 64 -12.21 1.59 1.56
CA THR A 64 -11.01 1.21 2.31
C THR A 64 -9.92 0.72 1.36
N LEU A 65 -8.71 1.27 1.50
CA LEU A 65 -7.54 0.93 0.71
C LEU A 65 -6.95 -0.42 1.12
N MET A 66 -6.39 -1.08 0.10
CA MET A 66 -5.64 -2.32 0.24
C MET A 66 -4.17 -2.12 -0.13
N VAL A 67 -3.90 -1.52 -1.30
CA VAL A 67 -2.54 -1.31 -1.84
C VAL A 67 -2.44 0.07 -2.45
N VAL A 68 -1.31 0.75 -2.24
CA VAL A 68 -0.98 2.05 -2.84
C VAL A 68 0.32 2.00 -3.62
N GLU A 69 0.51 2.94 -4.53
CA GLU A 69 1.81 3.24 -5.13
C GLU A 69 2.58 4.23 -4.23
N ALA A 70 3.56 3.74 -3.47
CA ALA A 70 4.41 4.54 -2.58
C ALA A 70 5.60 5.19 -3.31
N GLU A 71 6.03 6.38 -2.90
CA GLU A 71 7.18 7.07 -3.52
C GLU A 71 8.48 6.27 -3.33
N GLU A 72 8.73 5.79 -2.12
CA GLU A 72 9.90 4.97 -1.79
C GLU A 72 9.63 3.48 -2.03
N PRO A 73 10.32 2.85 -3.00
CA PRO A 73 10.13 1.43 -3.28
C PRO A 73 10.97 0.55 -2.35
N VAL A 74 10.52 -0.69 -2.16
CA VAL A 74 11.22 -1.73 -1.39
C VAL A 74 11.50 -2.94 -2.26
N VAL A 75 12.51 -3.74 -1.94
CA VAL A 75 12.72 -5.04 -2.59
C VAL A 75 11.43 -5.84 -2.50
N TRP A 76 10.97 -6.45 -3.58
CA TRP A 76 9.61 -7.04 -3.63
C TRP A 76 9.38 -8.20 -2.65
N THR A 77 10.45 -8.86 -2.19
CA THR A 77 10.39 -9.91 -1.17
C THR A 77 10.45 -9.38 0.26
N ASN A 78 10.70 -8.07 0.45
CA ASN A 78 10.82 -7.46 1.76
C ASN A 78 9.42 -7.34 2.41
N PRO A 79 9.21 -7.91 3.61
CA PRO A 79 7.92 -7.84 4.30
C PRO A 79 7.61 -6.47 4.93
N ASN A 80 8.52 -5.50 4.86
CA ASN A 80 8.35 -4.20 5.49
C ASN A 80 7.51 -3.23 4.64
N ASP A 81 6.23 -3.12 4.99
CA ASP A 81 5.27 -2.22 4.37
C ASP A 81 5.18 -0.84 5.07
N LEU A 82 4.13 -0.06 4.79
CA LEU A 82 3.96 1.28 5.34
C LEU A 82 3.28 1.22 6.72
N ALA A 83 4.00 1.62 7.76
CA ALA A 83 3.41 1.72 9.09
C ALA A 83 2.35 2.84 9.12
N PHE A 84 1.18 2.54 9.67
CA PHE A 84 0.07 3.47 9.84
C PHE A 84 -0.14 3.82 11.31
N ASP A 85 -0.15 5.12 11.58
CA ASP A 85 -0.56 5.72 12.85
C ASP A 85 -1.38 6.97 12.49
N PRO A 86 -2.67 7.05 12.85
CA PRO A 86 -3.55 8.14 12.43
C PRO A 86 -3.08 9.52 12.95
N THR A 87 -2.22 9.53 13.97
CA THR A 87 -1.67 10.76 14.57
C THR A 87 -0.41 11.26 13.88
N LYS A 88 0.20 10.45 13.00
CA LYS A 88 1.45 10.77 12.31
C LYS A 88 1.20 11.19 10.87
N ALA A 89 2.22 11.85 10.29
CA ALA A 89 2.24 12.15 8.87
C ALA A 89 2.38 10.84 8.07
N LEU A 90 1.64 10.76 6.96
CA LEU A 90 1.75 9.63 6.04
C LEU A 90 2.97 9.78 5.11
N PRO A 91 3.59 8.66 4.68
CA PRO A 91 4.61 8.67 3.64
C PRO A 91 4.05 9.21 2.32
N LYS A 92 4.94 9.67 1.44
CA LYS A 92 4.56 10.19 0.13
C LYS A 92 4.15 9.08 -0.83
N MET A 93 3.15 9.38 -1.65
CA MET A 93 2.71 8.50 -2.75
C MET A 93 3.51 8.81 -4.01
N LEU A 94 3.75 7.79 -4.82
CA LEU A 94 4.46 7.91 -6.10
C LEU A 94 3.70 8.85 -7.03
N SER A 95 4.36 9.89 -7.55
CA SER A 95 3.73 10.80 -8.51
C SER A 95 4.12 10.46 -9.95
N ILE A 96 3.15 9.98 -10.73
CA ILE A 96 3.28 9.75 -12.16
C ILE A 96 2.30 10.65 -12.89
N ASN A 97 2.81 11.65 -13.61
CA ASN A 97 2.01 12.69 -14.26
C ASN A 97 1.02 13.35 -13.28
N GLY A 98 1.45 13.58 -12.03
CA GLY A 98 0.65 14.23 -10.99
C GLY A 98 -0.42 13.33 -10.36
N LYS A 99 -0.37 12.01 -10.57
CA LYS A 99 -1.32 11.05 -10.00
C LYS A 99 -0.62 9.80 -9.46
N PHE A 100 -1.33 9.10 -8.58
CA PHE A 100 -1.00 7.73 -8.14
C PHE A 100 -2.25 6.85 -8.20
N SER A 101 -2.06 5.53 -8.29
CA SER A 101 -3.14 4.55 -8.25
C SER A 101 -3.18 3.86 -6.88
N ALA A 102 -4.38 3.52 -6.44
CA ALA A 102 -4.58 2.69 -5.27
C ALA A 102 -5.70 1.66 -5.49
N ALA A 103 -5.47 0.45 -5.00
CA ALA A 103 -6.43 -0.64 -4.99
C ALA A 103 -7.23 -0.62 -3.68
N PHE A 104 -8.52 -0.88 -3.80
CA PHE A 104 -9.48 -0.95 -2.69
C PHE A 104 -9.75 -2.39 -2.29
N CYS A 105 -10.30 -2.60 -1.09
CA CYS A 105 -10.65 -3.93 -0.58
C CYS A 105 -11.79 -4.61 -1.37
N ASP A 106 -12.50 -3.90 -2.24
CA ASP A 106 -13.47 -4.45 -3.20
C ASP A 106 -12.84 -4.91 -4.52
N GLY A 107 -11.53 -4.76 -4.69
CA GLY A 107 -10.79 -5.10 -5.91
C GLY A 107 -10.82 -4.01 -6.99
N SER A 108 -11.52 -2.90 -6.78
CA SER A 108 -11.46 -1.75 -7.68
C SER A 108 -10.14 -1.00 -7.54
N VAL A 109 -9.72 -0.32 -8.62
CA VAL A 109 -8.55 0.58 -8.62
C VAL A 109 -9.02 1.98 -8.96
N ARG A 110 -8.56 2.96 -8.19
CA ARG A 110 -8.85 4.39 -8.44
C ARG A 110 -7.55 5.17 -8.51
N SER A 111 -7.57 6.27 -9.24
CA SER A 111 -6.44 7.19 -9.34
C SER A 111 -6.72 8.48 -8.59
N PHE A 112 -5.71 8.98 -7.90
CA PHE A 112 -5.77 10.17 -7.05
C PHE A 112 -4.76 11.20 -7.54
N LYS A 113 -5.10 12.49 -7.42
CA LYS A 113 -4.13 13.56 -7.65
C LYS A 113 -3.10 13.61 -6.53
N VAL A 114 -1.87 14.01 -6.88
CA VAL A 114 -0.80 14.33 -5.93
C VAL A 114 -0.58 15.85 -5.94
N PRO A 115 -0.52 16.52 -4.77
CA PRO A 115 -0.69 15.95 -3.44
C PRO A 115 -2.15 15.57 -3.14
N ILE A 116 -2.32 14.48 -2.39
CA ILE A 116 -3.59 14.12 -1.77
C ILE A 116 -3.62 14.70 -0.35
N ASP A 117 -4.79 15.15 0.10
CA ASP A 117 -5.01 15.55 1.48
C ASP A 117 -4.72 14.35 2.41
N GLN A 118 -3.88 14.56 3.43
CA GLN A 118 -3.49 13.47 4.32
C GLN A 118 -4.65 12.96 5.18
N GLU A 119 -5.60 13.82 5.56
CA GLU A 119 -6.76 13.41 6.32
C GLU A 119 -7.67 12.54 5.45
N ILE A 120 -7.88 12.89 4.18
CA ILE A 120 -8.60 12.02 3.23
C ILE A 120 -7.89 10.67 3.11
N LEU A 121 -6.57 10.66 2.95
CA LEU A 121 -5.82 9.41 2.83
C LEU A 121 -5.88 8.56 4.11
N LYS A 122 -5.86 9.18 5.30
CA LYS A 122 -6.04 8.47 6.58
C LYS A 122 -7.43 7.85 6.71
N LEU A 123 -8.48 8.57 6.30
CA LEU A 123 -9.85 8.03 6.27
C LEU A 123 -9.92 6.79 5.37
N LEU A 124 -9.33 6.87 4.17
CA LEU A 124 -9.27 5.77 3.22
C LEU A 124 -8.46 4.56 3.71
N ILE A 125 -7.52 4.72 4.66
CA ILE A 125 -6.73 3.60 5.23
C ILE A 125 -7.51 2.89 6.35
N GLN A 126 -8.34 3.62 7.09
CA GLN A 126 -9.05 3.07 8.25
C GLN A 126 -10.26 2.25 7.81
N LYS A 127 -10.45 1.07 8.43
CA LYS A 127 -11.55 0.16 8.06
C LYS A 127 -12.83 0.36 8.85
N ASN A 128 -12.77 1.09 9.97
CA ASN A 128 -13.84 1.18 10.97
C ASN A 128 -13.82 2.47 11.83
N ASP A 129 -13.46 3.61 11.23
CA ASP A 129 -13.53 4.90 11.92
C ASP A 129 -14.93 5.55 11.89
N GLY A 130 -15.84 5.01 11.06
CA GLY A 130 -17.22 5.45 10.95
C GLY A 130 -17.39 6.85 10.34
N LYS A 131 -16.34 7.41 9.73
CA LYS A 131 -16.37 8.75 9.14
C LYS A 131 -16.66 8.67 7.65
N PRO A 132 -17.46 9.60 7.12
CA PRO A 132 -17.69 9.68 5.67
C PRO A 132 -16.41 10.12 4.95
N ILE A 133 -16.16 9.52 3.78
CA ILE A 133 -15.10 9.99 2.88
C ILE A 133 -15.59 11.26 2.17
N PRO A 134 -14.89 12.41 2.28
CA PRO A 134 -15.21 13.60 1.50
C PRO A 134 -15.09 13.32 0.00
N GLU A 135 -15.74 14.13 -0.85
CA GLU A 135 -15.50 14.03 -2.29
C GLU A 135 -14.03 14.25 -2.60
N VAL A 136 -13.42 13.27 -3.30
CA VAL A 136 -12.00 13.30 -3.66
C VAL A 136 -11.88 13.90 -5.07
N PRO A 137 -11.21 15.05 -5.25
CA PRO A 137 -11.16 15.78 -6.52
C PRO A 137 -10.22 15.22 -7.59
#